data_AF-A0A6P8BCI2-F1
#
_entry.id   AF-A0A6P8BCI2-F1
#
_cell.length_a   1.000
_cell.length_b   1.000
_cell.length_c   1.000
_cell.angle_alpha   90.00
_cell.angle_beta   90.00
_cell.angle_gamma   90.00
#
_symmetry.space_group_name_H-M   'P 1'
#
loop_
_entity.id
_entity.type
_entity.pdbx_description
1 polymer ?
#
loop_
_entity_poly.entity_id
_entity_poly.type
_entity_poly.pdbx_seq_one_letter_code
_entity_poly.pdbx_strand_id
1 'polypeptide(L)'
;MWYDSGNSLAAWHALCRAIGVDPLPQTCEMCERAVRSIYVNIVDLIEWARAQRGHDVQPVQTFASLEDLRSYTIETKKIYHNRLENLDEDNVVLRHLLRRIFR
;
A
#
# COMPACT_ATOMS: atom_id res chain seq x y z
N MET A 1 12.38 -2.39 3.51
CA MET A 1 12.04 -1.76 2.22
C MET A 1 11.37 -2.83 1.36
N TRP A 2 10.21 -2.54 0.78
CA TRP A 2 9.38 -3.52 0.05
C TRP A 2 9.87 -3.83 -1.36
N TYR A 3 11.19 -3.77 -1.57
CA TYR A 3 11.86 -3.89 -2.87
C TYR A 3 12.28 -5.31 -3.22
N ASP A 4 12.01 -6.29 -2.34
CA ASP A 4 12.34 -7.67 -2.65
C ASP A 4 11.20 -8.29 -3.44
N SER A 5 11.57 -9.03 -4.49
CA SER A 5 10.71 -9.77 -5.41
C SER A 5 9.39 -10.19 -4.75
N GLY A 6 8.25 -9.92 -5.40
CA GLY A 6 6.88 -10.11 -4.87
C GLY A 6 6.52 -11.52 -4.35
N ASN A 7 7.48 -12.45 -4.33
CA ASN A 7 7.44 -13.78 -3.74
C ASN A 7 7.89 -13.84 -2.27
N SER A 8 8.43 -12.76 -1.70
CA SER A 8 8.86 -12.73 -0.30
C SER A 8 7.69 -12.42 0.65
N LEU A 9 7.23 -13.41 1.41
CA LEU A 9 6.20 -13.24 2.46
C LEU A 9 6.52 -12.10 3.42
N ALA A 10 7.80 -11.83 3.67
CA ALA A 10 8.27 -10.70 4.47
C ALA A 10 7.86 -9.33 3.89
N ALA A 11 7.91 -9.15 2.56
CA ALA A 11 7.48 -7.92 1.90
C ALA A 11 5.96 -7.74 2.05
N TRP A 12 5.20 -8.81 1.88
CA TRP A 12 3.76 -8.84 2.10
C TRP A 12 3.37 -8.54 3.55
N HIS A 13 4.06 -9.12 4.53
CA HIS A 13 3.83 -8.84 5.95
C HIS A 13 4.13 -7.40 6.30
N ALA A 14 5.21 -6.83 5.76
CA ALA A 14 5.54 -5.43 5.99
C ALA A 14 4.46 -4.51 5.41
N LEU A 15 3.89 -4.83 4.25
CA LEU A 15 2.75 -4.12 3.68
C LEU A 15 1.47 -4.29 4.52
N CYS A 16 1.17 -5.53 4.92
CA CYS A 16 0.01 -5.86 5.76
C CYS A 16 0.04 -5.07 7.08
N ARG A 17 1.19 -5.00 7.75
CA ARG A 17 1.35 -4.18 8.96
C ARG A 17 1.14 -2.70 8.68
N ALA A 18 1.69 -2.20 7.57
CA ALA A 18 1.53 -0.80 7.21
C ALA A 18 0.07 -0.40 7.09
N ILE A 19 -0.75 -1.25 6.48
CA ILE A 19 -2.18 -1.00 6.28
C ILE A 19 -3.07 -1.55 7.40
N GLY A 20 -2.47 -2.00 8.53
CA GLY A 20 -3.21 -2.42 9.72
C GLY A 20 -3.91 -3.78 9.63
N VAL A 21 -3.44 -4.69 8.77
CA VAL A 21 -3.92 -6.08 8.73
C VAL A 21 -3.37 -6.84 9.93
N ASP A 22 -4.28 -7.24 10.82
CA ASP A 22 -4.02 -8.12 11.96
C ASP A 22 -5.19 -9.12 12.11
N PRO A 23 -4.94 -10.44 12.23
CA PRO A 23 -3.65 -11.11 12.25
C PRO A 23 -2.98 -11.15 10.86
N LEU A 24 -1.64 -11.23 10.85
CA LEU A 24 -0.87 -11.33 9.61
C LEU A 24 -1.15 -12.65 8.88
N PRO A 25 -1.50 -12.61 7.58
CA PRO A 25 -1.81 -13.83 6.85
C PRO A 25 -0.57 -14.72 6.66
N GLN A 26 -0.77 -16.03 6.60
CA GLN A 26 0.34 -17.00 6.56
C GLN A 26 0.92 -17.24 5.15
N THR A 27 0.22 -16.79 4.10
CA THR A 27 0.64 -16.99 2.70
C THR A 27 0.59 -15.69 1.90
N CYS A 28 1.39 -15.60 0.84
CA CYS A 28 1.41 -14.45 -0.06
C CYS A 28 0.04 -14.22 -0.72
N GLU A 29 -0.67 -15.29 -1.10
CA GLU A 29 -2.01 -15.20 -1.70
C GLU A 29 -3.04 -14.60 -0.74
N MET A 30 -2.99 -14.98 0.54
CA MET A 30 -3.88 -14.38 1.54
C MET A 30 -3.53 -12.91 1.80
N CYS A 31 -2.24 -12.57 1.81
CA CYS A 31 -1.80 -11.19 1.89
C CYS A 31 -2.29 -10.37 0.70
N GLU A 32 -2.16 -10.89 -0.53
CA GLU A 32 -2.64 -10.22 -1.73
C GLU A 32 -4.14 -9.94 -1.64
N ARG A 33 -4.93 -10.94 -1.23
CA ARG A 33 -6.39 -10.78 -1.05
C ARG A 33 -6.74 -9.72 -0.02
N ALA A 34 -6.06 -9.73 1.13
CA ALA A 34 -6.26 -8.74 2.19
C ALA A 34 -5.92 -7.33 1.70
N VAL A 35 -4.74 -7.15 1.10
CA VAL A 35 -4.27 -5.89 0.54
C VAL A 35 -5.21 -5.36 -0.54
N ARG A 36 -5.71 -6.23 -1.43
CA ARG A 36 -6.65 -5.82 -2.49
C ARG A 36 -8.02 -5.39 -1.96
N SER A 37 -8.44 -5.92 -0.81
CA SER A 37 -9.70 -5.54 -0.17
C SER A 37 -9.63 -4.19 0.54
N ILE A 38 -8.42 -3.68 0.78
CA ILE A 38 -8.18 -2.42 1.48
C ILE A 38 -8.02 -1.28 0.48
N TYR A 39 -8.59 -0.13 0.82
CA TYR A 39 -8.38 1.12 0.10
C TYR A 39 -7.43 1.99 0.90
N VAL A 40 -6.32 2.39 0.30
CA VAL A 40 -5.29 3.21 0.95
C VAL A 40 -4.67 4.15 -0.08
N ASN A 41 -4.28 5.34 0.35
CA ASN A 41 -3.55 6.26 -0.51
C ASN A 41 -2.07 5.85 -0.58
N ILE A 42 -1.54 5.67 -1.80
CA ILE A 42 -0.16 5.19 -2.00
C ILE A 42 0.87 6.23 -1.56
N VAL A 43 0.57 7.53 -1.66
CA VAL A 43 1.47 8.58 -1.19
C VAL A 43 1.63 8.48 0.33
N ASP A 44 0.53 8.33 1.07
CA ASP A 44 0.56 8.14 2.52
C ASP A 44 1.36 6.90 2.91
N LEU A 45 1.19 5.80 2.18
CA LEU A 45 1.93 4.56 2.42
C LEU A 45 3.44 4.74 2.22
N ILE A 46 3.86 5.52 1.20
CA ILE A 46 5.28 5.82 0.95
C ILE A 46 5.83 6.77 2.03
N GLU A 47 5.07 7.79 2.43
CA GLU A 47 5.43 8.71 3.52
C GLU A 47 5.63 7.92 4.83
N TRP A 48 4.69 7.03 5.14
CA TRP A 48 4.76 6.13 6.28
C TRP A 48 6.01 5.24 6.22
N ALA A 49 6.30 4.63 5.07
CA ALA A 49 7.48 3.76 4.91
C ALA A 49 8.80 4.50 5.12
N ARG A 50 8.86 5.79 4.76
CA ARG A 50 10.02 6.66 5.01
C ARG A 50 10.12 7.05 6.48
N ALA A 51 8.99 7.35 7.13
CA ALA A 51 8.92 7.70 8.55
C ALA A 51 9.23 6.53 9.48
N GLN A 52 9.00 5.29 9.03
CA GLN A 52 9.21 4.07 9.83
C GLN A 52 10.65 3.79 10.28
N ARG A 53 11.64 4.55 9.80
CA ARG A 53 13.06 4.35 10.13
C ARG A 53 13.47 4.67 11.58
N GLY A 54 12.52 4.84 12.53
CA GLY A 54 12.91 5.11 13.92
C GLY A 54 11.87 5.01 15.04
N HIS A 55 10.58 4.74 14.80
CA HIS A 55 9.55 4.77 15.88
C HIS A 55 8.42 3.74 15.65
N ASP A 56 7.65 3.43 16.71
CA ASP A 56 6.35 2.75 16.66
C ASP A 56 5.35 3.59 15.83
N VAL A 57 5.34 3.37 14.52
CA VAL A 57 4.47 4.12 13.61
C VAL A 57 3.12 3.44 13.51
N GLN A 58 2.07 4.17 13.85
CA GLN A 58 0.68 3.75 13.66
C GLN A 58 0.42 3.40 12.18
N PRO A 59 -0.46 2.42 11.88
CA PRO A 59 -0.81 2.08 10.50
C PRO A 59 -1.25 3.30 9.69
N VAL A 60 -0.98 3.28 8.37
CA VAL A 60 -1.49 4.30 7.45
C VAL A 60 -3.01 4.26 7.44
N GLN A 61 -3.62 5.44 7.26
CA GLN A 61 -5.07 5.57 7.12
C GLN A 61 -5.60 4.71 5.96
N THR A 62 -6.51 3.80 6.30
CA THR A 62 -7.26 2.99 5.34
C THR A 62 -8.68 3.51 5.22
N PHE A 63 -9.32 3.21 4.09
CA PHE A 63 -10.66 3.64 3.73
C PHE A 63 -11.55 2.43 3.52
N ALA A 64 -12.83 2.57 3.87
CA ALA A 64 -13.82 1.51 3.70
C ALA A 64 -14.27 1.35 2.24
N SER A 65 -14.17 2.40 1.44
CA SER A 65 -14.61 2.40 0.04
C SER A 65 -13.64 3.12 -0.91
N LEU A 66 -13.78 2.83 -2.20
CA LEU A 66 -13.06 3.56 -3.26
C LEU A 66 -13.49 5.03 -3.32
N GLU A 67 -14.74 5.34 -3.00
CA GLU A 67 -15.26 6.72 -3.01
C GLU A 67 -14.62 7.55 -1.91
N ASP A 68 -14.47 7.00 -0.70
CA ASP A 68 -13.78 7.66 0.40
C ASP A 68 -12.30 7.92 0.06
N LEU A 69 -11.62 6.90 -0.48
CA LEU A 69 -10.25 7.04 -0.95
C LEU A 69 -10.14 8.12 -2.04
N ARG A 70 -11.12 8.19 -2.95
CA ARG A 70 -11.15 9.18 -4.04
C ARG A 70 -11.34 10.59 -3.50
N SER A 71 -12.33 10.80 -2.65
CA SER A 71 -12.60 12.10 -2.01
C SER A 71 -11.35 12.59 -1.27
N TYR A 72 -10.79 11.74 -0.42
CA TYR A 72 -9.56 12.06 0.31
C TYR A 72 -8.39 12.39 -0.63
N THR A 73 -8.18 11.59 -1.68
CA THR A 73 -7.07 11.80 -2.63
C THR A 73 -7.21 13.12 -3.39
N ILE A 74 -8.43 13.51 -3.75
CA ILE A 74 -8.73 14.77 -4.45
C ILE A 74 -8.57 15.95 -3.49
N GLU A 75 -9.15 15.88 -2.29
CA GLU A 75 -9.10 16.94 -1.27
C GLU A 75 -7.66 17.23 -0.83
N THR A 76 -6.89 16.18 -0.54
CA THR A 76 -5.50 16.32 -0.09
C THR A 76 -4.50 16.52 -1.24
N LYS A 77 -4.93 16.35 -2.49
CA LYS A 77 -4.09 16.36 -3.70
C LYS A 77 -2.94 15.34 -3.65
N LYS A 78 -3.04 14.30 -2.82
CA LYS A 78 -2.05 13.23 -2.68
C LYS A 78 -2.14 12.23 -3.83
N ILE A 79 -1.77 12.67 -5.02
CA ILE A 79 -1.91 11.90 -6.27
C ILE A 79 -0.63 11.12 -6.55
N TYR A 80 -0.73 9.79 -6.48
CA TYR A 80 0.33 8.91 -6.95
C TYR A 80 0.32 8.82 -8.47
N HIS A 81 1.30 9.46 -9.11
CA HIS A 81 1.51 9.36 -10.55
C HIS A 81 2.22 8.05 -10.85
N ASN A 82 1.49 7.11 -11.43
CA ASN A 82 1.96 5.79 -11.74
C ASN A 82 3.02 5.84 -12.87
N ARG A 83 4.29 6.05 -12.51
CA ARG A 83 5.43 6.07 -13.45
C ARG A 83 5.94 4.66 -13.75
N LEU A 84 5.06 3.76 -14.18
CA LEU A 84 5.40 2.34 -14.44
C LEU A 84 6.47 2.15 -15.51
N GLU A 85 6.81 3.16 -16.31
CA GLU A 85 7.82 3.06 -17.36
C GLU A 85 9.26 3.02 -16.84
N ASN A 86 9.52 3.38 -15.57
CA ASN A 86 10.88 3.49 -15.01
C ASN A 86 11.04 2.82 -13.64
N LEU A 87 10.08 2.00 -13.21
CA LEU A 87 10.19 1.30 -11.93
C LEU A 87 10.48 -0.16 -12.24
N ASP A 88 11.76 -0.48 -12.06
CA ASP A 88 12.32 -1.83 -11.99
C ASP A 88 11.35 -2.79 -11.28
N GLU A 89 11.47 -4.06 -11.63
CA GLU A 89 10.67 -5.21 -11.20
C GLU A 89 10.44 -5.35 -9.67
N ASP A 90 11.06 -4.49 -8.86
CA ASP A 90 11.10 -4.46 -7.40
C ASP A 90 9.81 -3.96 -6.70
N ASN A 91 8.84 -3.36 -7.39
CA ASN A 91 7.60 -2.86 -6.76
C ASN A 91 6.31 -3.64 -7.12
N VAL A 92 6.42 -4.97 -7.24
CA VAL A 92 5.27 -5.85 -7.58
C VAL A 92 4.09 -5.64 -6.62
N VAL A 93 4.36 -5.56 -5.31
CA VAL A 93 3.30 -5.49 -4.28
C VAL A 93 2.46 -4.21 -4.33
N LEU A 94 3.06 -3.07 -4.66
CA LEU A 94 2.34 -1.78 -4.75
C LEU A 94 1.34 -1.75 -5.91
N ARG A 95 1.57 -2.52 -6.97
CA ARG A 95 0.66 -2.60 -8.11
C ARG A 95 -0.72 -3.12 -7.69
N HIS A 96 -0.81 -3.97 -6.68
CA HIS A 96 -2.08 -4.50 -6.16
C HIS A 96 -2.91 -3.46 -5.40
N LEU A 97 -2.30 -2.35 -5.00
CA LEU A 97 -2.96 -1.21 -4.34
C LEU A 97 -3.39 -0.10 -5.30
N LEU A 98 -2.97 -0.14 -6.57
CA LEU A 98 -3.35 0.88 -7.55
C LEU A 98 -4.87 0.87 -7.76
N ARG A 99 -5.47 2.06 -7.70
CA ARG A 99 -6.90 2.28 -7.96
C ARG A 99 -7.05 3.43 -8.95
N ARG A 100 -8.08 3.35 -9.81
CA ARG A 100 -8.43 4.45 -10.71
C ARG A 100 -9.23 5.50 -9.93
N ILE A 101 -8.58 6.61 -9.60
CA ILE A 101 -9.15 7.73 -8.84
C ILE A 101 -9.77 8.78 -9.76
N PHE A 102 -9.15 9.04 -10.91
CA PHE A 102 -9.66 9.97 -11.91
C PHE A 102 -10.29 9.17 -13.04
N ARG A 103 -11.52 9.53 -13.41
CA ARG A 103 -12.31 8.94 -14.49
C ARG A 103 -12.89 10.08 -15.31
#